data_AF-A0A8T3Z5V1-F1
#
_entry.id   AF-A0A8T3Z5V1-F1
#
_cell.length_a   1.000
_cell.length_b   1.000
_cell.length_c   1.000
_cell.angle_alpha   90.00
_cell.angle_beta   90.00
_cell.angle_gamma   90.00
#
_symmetry.space_group_name_H-M   'P 1'
#
loop_
_entity.id
_entity.type
_entity.pdbx_description
1 polymer ?
#
loop_
_entity_poly.entity_id
_entity_poly.type
_entity_poly.pdbx_seq_one_letter_code
_entity_poly.pdbx_strand_id
1 'polypeptide(L)'
;MRNSKRGQVDVQFHWVFILIIGAIILSFFVGLSLWYKGSQEQKITADIVTSLDSVLDTAKQSPKTARTTTIPDITLSFSCSPDECSDYGCISDFSGGGISQSTETEILFALHDLSGSELITWALEWQLPYKIANFLYLTTDRVRYVFVYDDAHKVLASSVMSLLSENDYIIKEK
;
A
#
# COMPACT_ATOMS: atom_id res chain seq x y z
N MET A 1 -71.72 -22.82 -27.03
CA MET A 1 -70.89 -21.59 -26.99
C MET A 1 -69.60 -21.91 -26.24
N ARG A 2 -68.46 -21.87 -26.94
CA ARG A 2 -67.16 -22.32 -26.41
C ARG A 2 -66.37 -21.09 -25.95
N ASN A 3 -66.37 -20.84 -24.63
CA ASN A 3 -65.70 -19.68 -24.02
C ASN A 3 -64.17 -19.79 -24.18
N SER A 4 -63.60 -18.81 -24.86
CA SER A 4 -62.16 -18.66 -25.10
C SER A 4 -61.47 -18.12 -23.84
N LYS A 5 -60.79 -19.01 -23.08
CA LYS A 5 -59.83 -18.63 -22.02
C LYS A 5 -58.49 -18.18 -22.61
N ARG A 6 -58.48 -17.14 -23.46
CA ARG A 6 -57.26 -16.60 -24.06
C ARG A 6 -56.65 -15.40 -23.30
N GLY A 7 -57.38 -14.76 -22.41
CA GLY A 7 -56.90 -13.58 -21.66
C GLY A 7 -56.00 -13.85 -20.44
N GLN A 8 -55.98 -15.07 -19.90
CA GLN A 8 -55.11 -15.41 -18.75
C GLN A 8 -53.65 -15.68 -19.13
N VAL A 9 -53.40 -16.09 -20.38
CA VAL A 9 -52.04 -16.42 -20.83
C VAL A 9 -51.25 -15.14 -21.14
N ASP A 10 -51.92 -14.09 -21.64
CA ASP A 10 -51.29 -12.81 -21.99
C ASP A 10 -50.69 -12.07 -20.78
N VAL A 11 -51.41 -12.10 -19.65
CA VAL A 11 -50.97 -11.45 -18.40
C VAL A 11 -49.74 -12.14 -17.81
N GLN A 12 -49.67 -13.46 -17.91
CA GLN A 12 -48.56 -14.24 -17.36
C GLN A 12 -47.26 -14.05 -18.16
N PHE A 13 -47.34 -13.87 -19.48
CA PHE A 13 -46.18 -13.55 -20.33
C PHE A 13 -45.57 -12.17 -20.04
N HIS A 14 -46.38 -11.17 -19.71
CA HIS A 14 -45.89 -9.83 -19.37
C HIS A 14 -44.99 -9.83 -18.12
N TRP A 15 -45.36 -10.56 -17.08
CA TRP A 15 -44.56 -10.62 -15.84
C TRP A 15 -43.23 -11.36 -16.04
N VAL A 16 -43.21 -12.41 -16.86
CA VAL A 16 -41.97 -13.10 -17.24
C VAL A 16 -41.05 -12.17 -18.03
N PHE A 17 -41.61 -11.38 -18.95
CA PHE A 17 -40.85 -10.39 -19.72
C PHE A 17 -40.22 -9.31 -18.83
N ILE A 18 -40.98 -8.78 -17.85
CA ILE A 18 -40.48 -7.80 -16.88
C ILE A 18 -39.34 -8.39 -16.02
N LEU A 19 -39.47 -9.63 -15.56
CA LEU A 19 -38.42 -10.30 -14.79
C LEU A 19 -37.14 -10.51 -15.60
N ILE A 20 -37.25 -10.90 -16.88
CA ILE A 20 -36.09 -11.08 -17.76
C ILE A 20 -35.37 -9.75 -17.99
N ILE A 21 -36.11 -8.69 -18.31
CA ILE A 21 -35.52 -7.36 -18.49
C ILE A 21 -34.87 -6.86 -17.21
N GLY A 22 -35.53 -7.05 -16.06
CA GLY A 22 -34.97 -6.72 -14.75
C GLY A 22 -33.65 -7.44 -14.49
N ALA A 23 -33.58 -8.74 -14.79
CA ALA A 23 -32.36 -9.53 -14.64
C ALA A 23 -31.22 -9.04 -15.57
N ILE A 24 -31.54 -8.69 -16.82
CA ILE A 24 -30.56 -8.16 -17.78
C ILE A 24 -30.00 -6.82 -17.29
N ILE A 25 -30.86 -5.90 -16.88
CA ILE A 25 -30.45 -4.58 -16.38
C ILE A 25 -29.62 -4.73 -15.11
N LEU A 26 -30.03 -5.59 -14.17
CA LEU A 26 -29.30 -5.82 -12.94
C LEU A 26 -27.91 -6.42 -13.22
N SER A 27 -27.82 -7.41 -14.11
CA SER A 27 -26.54 -7.99 -14.53
C SER A 27 -25.61 -6.95 -15.16
N PHE A 28 -26.16 -6.01 -15.94
CA PHE A 28 -25.39 -4.93 -16.53
C PHE A 28 -24.79 -4.00 -15.46
N PHE A 29 -25.59 -3.57 -14.47
CA PHE A 29 -25.10 -2.72 -13.39
C PHE A 29 -24.09 -3.43 -12.48
N VAL A 30 -24.28 -4.72 -12.20
CA VAL A 30 -23.32 -5.52 -11.43
C VAL A 30 -21.99 -5.64 -12.21
N GLY A 31 -22.04 -5.95 -13.50
CA GLY A 31 -20.85 -6.03 -14.35
C GLY A 31 -20.07 -4.71 -14.38
N LEU A 32 -20.77 -3.57 -14.56
CA LEU A 32 -20.14 -2.26 -14.52
C LEU A 32 -19.56 -1.93 -13.14
N SER A 33 -20.23 -2.29 -12.05
CA SER A 33 -19.74 -2.05 -10.69
C SER A 33 -18.42 -2.78 -10.41
N LEU A 34 -18.31 -4.04 -10.87
CA LEU A 34 -17.08 -4.82 -10.71
C LEU A 34 -15.92 -4.21 -11.52
N TRP A 35 -16.19 -3.79 -12.76
CA TRP A 35 -15.17 -3.17 -13.61
C TRP A 35 -14.70 -1.82 -13.05
N TYR A 36 -15.64 -0.98 -12.60
CA TYR A 36 -15.32 0.34 -12.04
C TYR A 36 -14.46 0.22 -10.77
N LYS A 37 -14.71 -0.78 -9.91
CA LYS A 37 -13.90 -1.03 -8.71
C LYS A 37 -12.43 -1.32 -9.08
N GLY A 38 -12.18 -2.23 -10.02
CA GLY A 38 -10.81 -2.58 -10.42
C GLY A 38 -10.01 -1.40 -10.99
N SER A 39 -10.63 -0.56 -11.81
CA SER A 39 -9.95 0.64 -12.35
C SER A 39 -9.73 1.74 -11.31
N GLN A 40 -10.64 1.88 -10.33
CA GLN A 40 -10.46 2.84 -9.23
C GLN A 40 -9.31 2.42 -8.31
N GLU A 41 -9.20 1.14 -7.96
CA GLU A 41 -8.09 0.63 -7.13
C GLU A 41 -6.72 0.87 -7.79
N GLN A 42 -6.61 0.67 -9.10
CA GLN A 42 -5.38 0.97 -9.84
C GLN A 42 -5.02 2.46 -9.80
N LYS A 43 -6.01 3.34 -10.05
CA LYS A 43 -5.79 4.79 -10.03
C LYS A 43 -5.38 5.28 -8.65
N ILE A 44 -6.05 4.81 -7.60
CA ILE A 44 -5.72 5.17 -6.21
C ILE A 44 -4.28 4.72 -5.89
N THR A 45 -3.92 3.50 -6.26
CA THR A 45 -2.56 2.98 -6.02
C THR A 45 -1.51 3.80 -6.76
N ALA A 46 -1.79 4.20 -8.00
CA ALA A 46 -0.92 5.08 -8.77
C ALA A 46 -0.76 6.47 -8.12
N ASP A 47 -1.86 7.10 -7.71
CA ASP A 47 -1.81 8.40 -7.03
C ASP A 47 -0.97 8.34 -5.73
N ILE A 48 -1.00 7.20 -5.02
CA ILE A 48 -0.17 6.97 -3.82
C ILE A 48 1.32 6.80 -4.17
N VAL A 49 1.65 6.02 -5.18
CA VAL A 49 3.04 5.84 -5.64
C VAL A 49 3.65 7.17 -6.07
N THR A 50 2.89 8.04 -6.73
CA THR A 50 3.36 9.40 -7.06
C THR A 50 3.47 10.29 -5.82
N SER A 51 2.56 10.17 -4.85
CA SER A 51 2.59 10.96 -3.61
C SER A 51 3.73 10.55 -2.67
N LEU A 52 4.21 9.31 -2.76
CA LEU A 52 5.32 8.79 -1.96
C LEU A 52 6.57 9.63 -2.14
N ASP A 53 6.88 10.07 -3.36
CA ASP A 53 8.06 10.91 -3.64
C ASP A 53 8.06 12.19 -2.78
N SER A 54 6.91 12.86 -2.69
CA SER A 54 6.74 14.03 -1.83
C SER A 54 6.85 13.71 -0.33
N VAL A 55 6.39 12.53 0.11
CA VAL A 55 6.54 12.07 1.50
C VAL A 55 8.01 11.82 1.81
N LEU A 56 8.74 11.18 0.90
CA LEU A 56 10.17 10.92 1.03
C LEU A 56 10.95 12.24 1.06
N ASP A 57 10.69 13.16 0.14
CA ASP A 57 11.30 14.50 0.11
C ASP A 57 11.08 15.28 1.41
N THR A 58 9.88 15.19 1.98
CA THR A 58 9.58 15.81 3.27
C THR A 58 10.34 15.13 4.41
N ALA A 59 10.43 13.79 4.39
CA ALA A 59 11.15 13.01 5.39
C ALA A 59 12.68 13.27 5.34
N LYS A 60 13.25 13.50 4.15
CA LYS A 60 14.66 13.91 3.98
C LYS A 60 14.97 15.25 4.66
N GLN A 61 14.03 16.18 4.66
CA GLN A 61 14.25 17.52 5.22
C GLN A 61 14.09 17.56 6.74
N SER A 62 13.35 16.62 7.33
CA SER A 62 13.05 16.59 8.77
C SER A 62 13.82 15.48 9.49
N PRO A 63 15.02 15.76 10.05
CA PRO A 63 15.79 14.75 10.76
C PRO A 63 15.13 14.34 12.07
N LYS A 64 15.29 13.05 12.43
CA LYS A 64 14.79 12.41 13.67
C LYS A 64 13.26 12.34 13.81
N THR A 65 12.53 12.44 12.70
CA THR A 65 11.07 12.39 12.74
C THR A 65 10.60 11.02 12.24
N ALA A 66 9.89 10.29 13.11
CA ALA A 66 9.02 9.20 12.69
C ALA A 66 7.64 9.80 12.41
N ARG A 67 7.06 9.46 11.26
CA ARG A 67 5.76 9.97 10.83
C ARG A 67 4.90 8.83 10.34
N THR A 68 3.69 8.77 10.85
CA THR A 68 2.65 7.91 10.31
C THR A 68 1.81 8.70 9.31
N THR A 69 1.61 8.12 8.14
CA THR A 69 0.73 8.64 7.10
C THR A 69 -0.34 7.58 6.84
N THR A 70 -1.60 7.96 7.02
CA THR A 70 -2.72 7.07 6.67
C THR A 70 -2.73 6.86 5.16
N ILE A 71 -2.68 5.61 4.75
CA ILE A 71 -2.80 5.20 3.36
C ILE A 71 -4.04 4.32 3.20
N PRO A 72 -4.70 4.33 2.03
CA PRO A 72 -5.69 3.32 1.69
C PRO A 72 -5.08 1.92 1.85
N ASP A 73 -5.90 0.90 2.15
CA ASP A 73 -5.43 -0.48 2.26
C ASP A 73 -5.14 -1.07 0.88
N ILE A 74 -3.94 -0.75 0.38
CA ILE A 74 -3.39 -1.20 -0.90
C ILE A 74 -2.04 -1.87 -0.66
N THR A 75 -1.64 -2.72 -1.59
CA THR A 75 -0.30 -3.34 -1.58
C THR A 75 0.61 -2.59 -2.53
N LEU A 76 1.72 -2.10 -2.00
CA LEU A 76 2.81 -1.48 -2.76
C LEU A 76 4.00 -2.42 -2.75
N SER A 77 4.64 -2.58 -3.89
CA SER A 77 5.82 -3.43 -4.00
C SER A 77 7.07 -2.58 -4.16
N PHE A 78 8.03 -2.75 -3.25
CA PHE A 78 9.35 -2.13 -3.29
C PHE A 78 10.37 -3.12 -3.87
N SER A 79 11.09 -2.67 -4.89
CA SER A 79 12.19 -3.43 -5.46
C SER A 79 13.49 -2.66 -5.29
N CYS A 80 14.57 -3.36 -4.96
CA CYS A 80 15.92 -2.81 -4.90
C CYS A 80 16.87 -3.87 -5.46
N SER A 81 17.56 -3.53 -6.55
CA SER A 81 18.46 -4.44 -7.28
C SER A 81 19.92 -4.16 -6.89
N PRO A 82 20.53 -4.97 -6.01
CA PRO A 82 21.91 -4.75 -5.57
C PRO A 82 22.95 -5.04 -6.66
N ASP A 83 22.56 -5.78 -7.70
CA ASP A 83 23.44 -6.13 -8.83
C ASP A 83 23.53 -5.01 -9.88
N GLU A 84 22.63 -4.02 -9.83
CA GLU A 84 22.53 -2.92 -10.79
C GLU A 84 22.73 -1.58 -10.06
N CYS A 85 23.94 -1.35 -9.56
CA CYS A 85 24.31 -0.09 -8.91
C CYS A 85 25.22 0.76 -9.81
N SER A 86 24.93 2.06 -9.83
CA SER A 86 25.74 3.10 -10.48
C SER A 86 26.54 3.89 -9.45
N ASP A 87 27.35 4.85 -9.91
CA ASP A 87 28.05 5.81 -9.04
C ASP A 87 27.09 6.65 -8.18
N TYR A 88 25.80 6.71 -8.54
CA TYR A 88 24.78 7.50 -7.85
C TYR A 88 23.90 6.69 -6.90
N GLY A 89 24.01 5.36 -6.89
CA GLY A 89 23.17 4.48 -6.09
C GLY A 89 22.71 3.23 -6.83
N CYS A 90 21.95 2.39 -6.13
CA CYS A 90 21.34 1.17 -6.69
C CYS A 90 19.95 1.47 -7.23
N ILE A 91 19.56 0.78 -8.31
CA ILE A 91 18.22 0.89 -8.86
C ILE A 91 17.21 0.40 -7.82
N SER A 92 16.33 1.31 -7.41
CA SER A 92 15.23 1.02 -6.49
C SER A 92 13.98 1.73 -6.95
N ASP A 93 12.84 1.07 -6.81
CA ASP A 93 11.56 1.59 -7.25
C ASP A 93 10.39 1.11 -6.38
N PHE A 94 9.38 1.96 -6.28
CA PHE A 94 8.07 1.60 -5.77
C PHE A 94 7.12 1.38 -6.93
N SER A 95 6.48 0.21 -6.95
CA SER A 95 5.50 -0.16 -7.96
C SER A 95 4.13 -0.43 -7.34
N GLY A 96 3.08 -0.05 -8.08
CA GLY A 96 1.71 -0.23 -7.66
C GLY A 96 0.74 0.38 -8.67
N GLY A 97 -0.42 -0.27 -8.87
CA GLY A 97 -1.48 0.30 -9.70
C GLY A 97 -1.15 0.43 -11.19
N GLY A 98 -0.11 -0.28 -11.66
CA GLY A 98 0.38 -0.20 -13.05
C GLY A 98 1.38 0.92 -13.31
N ILE A 99 1.83 1.64 -12.27
CA ILE A 99 2.95 2.59 -12.37
C ILE A 99 4.11 2.15 -11.47
N SER A 100 5.29 2.63 -11.79
CA SER A 100 6.50 2.51 -10.97
C SER A 100 7.18 3.88 -10.86
N GLN A 101 7.67 4.19 -9.66
CA GLN A 101 8.38 5.41 -9.32
C GLN A 101 9.76 5.06 -8.81
N SER A 102 10.81 5.56 -9.47
CA SER A 102 12.20 5.33 -9.05
C SER A 102 12.54 6.13 -7.77
N THR A 103 13.31 5.50 -6.89
CA THR A 103 13.85 6.06 -5.64
C THR A 103 15.37 6.00 -5.58
N GLU A 104 16.05 5.90 -6.74
CA GLU A 104 17.51 5.73 -6.88
C GLU A 104 18.36 6.74 -6.09
N THR A 105 17.89 7.97 -5.89
CA THR A 105 18.64 9.01 -5.20
C THR A 105 18.58 8.92 -3.69
N GLU A 106 17.75 8.02 -3.14
CA GLU A 106 17.46 7.95 -1.72
C GLU A 106 18.04 6.71 -1.05
N ILE A 107 18.64 6.92 0.12
CA ILE A 107 19.08 5.79 0.95
C ILE A 107 17.87 5.25 1.72
N LEU A 108 17.11 4.40 1.03
CA LEU A 108 15.82 3.92 1.48
C LEU A 108 15.84 2.42 1.79
N PHE A 109 15.24 2.07 2.93
CA PHE A 109 15.06 0.72 3.41
C PHE A 109 13.57 0.45 3.59
N ALA A 110 13.02 -0.46 2.80
CA ALA A 110 11.63 -0.88 2.90
C ALA A 110 11.50 -2.39 2.71
N LEU A 111 10.36 -2.92 3.13
CA LEU A 111 9.99 -4.31 2.84
C LEU A 111 9.54 -4.44 1.39
N HIS A 112 9.73 -5.63 0.81
CA HIS A 112 9.31 -5.89 -0.57
C HIS A 112 7.82 -5.64 -0.78
N ASP A 113 6.98 -6.07 0.16
CA ASP A 113 5.54 -5.82 0.12
C ASP A 113 5.13 -4.95 1.31
N LEU A 114 4.65 -3.75 1.02
CA LEU A 114 4.05 -2.84 1.98
C LEU A 114 2.53 -2.93 1.82
N SER A 115 1.85 -3.47 2.83
CA SER A 115 0.40 -3.45 2.91
C SER A 115 -0.03 -3.02 4.29
N GLY A 116 -1.13 -2.28 4.39
CA GLY A 116 -1.59 -1.71 5.66
C GLY A 116 -2.43 -0.46 5.48
N SER A 117 -2.95 0.04 6.60
CA SER A 117 -3.69 1.32 6.64
C SER A 117 -2.80 2.50 7.04
N GLU A 118 -1.62 2.22 7.56
CA GLU A 118 -0.66 3.21 8.03
C GLU A 118 0.71 2.92 7.43
N LEU A 119 1.26 3.91 6.72
CA LEU A 119 2.65 3.94 6.30
C LEU A 119 3.46 4.66 7.38
N ILE A 120 4.46 3.98 7.91
CA ILE A 120 5.36 4.52 8.93
C ILE A 120 6.68 4.83 8.23
N THR A 121 7.04 6.11 8.17
CA THR A 121 8.30 6.58 7.61
C THR A 121 9.18 7.14 8.72
N TRP A 122 10.44 6.72 8.76
CA TRP A 122 11.40 7.16 9.76
C TRP A 122 12.70 7.63 9.13
N ALA A 123 13.10 8.87 9.44
CA ALA A 123 14.34 9.45 8.96
C ALA A 123 15.41 9.45 10.06
N LEU A 124 16.47 8.66 9.85
CA LEU A 124 17.64 8.60 10.73
C LEU A 124 18.78 9.40 10.12
N GLU A 125 19.22 10.45 10.82
CA GLU A 125 20.31 11.29 10.35
C GLU A 125 21.68 10.60 10.51
N TRP A 126 22.45 10.56 9.43
CA TRP A 126 23.83 10.10 9.41
C TRP A 126 24.80 11.29 9.36
N GLN A 127 25.68 11.36 10.35
CA GLN A 127 26.59 12.47 10.57
C GLN A 127 28.01 11.97 10.85
N LEU A 128 29.00 12.55 10.16
CA LEU A 128 30.42 12.23 10.38
C LEU A 128 31.33 13.27 9.71
N PRO A 129 31.85 14.32 10.39
CA PRO A 129 31.44 14.96 11.66
C PRO A 129 30.31 16.01 11.49
N TYR A 130 29.87 16.26 10.26
CA TYR A 130 28.67 17.04 9.91
C TYR A 130 27.66 16.11 9.23
N LYS A 131 26.41 16.56 9.08
CA LYS A 131 25.36 15.79 8.39
C LYS A 131 25.80 15.42 6.96
N ILE A 132 25.75 14.12 6.64
CA ILE A 132 26.06 13.57 5.32
C ILE A 132 24.76 13.28 4.56
N ALA A 133 23.90 12.46 5.15
CA ALA A 133 22.66 11.99 4.54
C ALA A 133 21.63 11.58 5.61
N ASN A 134 20.40 11.31 5.18
CA ASN A 134 19.38 10.69 6.01
C ASN A 134 19.09 9.29 5.47
N PHE A 135 19.09 8.29 6.37
CA PHE A 135 18.56 6.96 6.08
C PHE A 135 17.05 6.99 6.27
N LEU A 136 16.30 6.54 5.26
CA LEU A 136 14.85 6.46 5.30
C LEU A 136 14.42 5.01 5.50
N TYR A 137 13.64 4.76 6.54
CA TYR A 137 13.04 3.46 6.82
C TYR A 137 11.54 3.55 6.60
N LEU A 138 10.98 2.66 5.77
CA LEU A 138 9.55 2.58 5.49
C LEU A 138 9.01 1.22 5.93
N THR A 139 7.91 1.24 6.68
CA THR A 139 7.22 0.05 7.13
C THR A 139 5.72 0.33 7.29
N THR A 140 4.93 -0.68 7.68
CA THR A 140 3.48 -0.55 7.87
C THR A 140 3.04 -1.06 9.24
N ASP A 141 1.81 -0.69 9.62
CA ASP A 141 1.13 -1.18 10.83
C ASP A 141 0.91 -2.70 10.87
N ARG A 142 1.09 -3.41 9.75
CA ARG A 142 0.93 -4.87 9.67
C ARG A 142 2.20 -5.65 9.98
N VAL A 143 3.33 -4.96 10.13
CA VAL A 143 4.64 -5.62 10.29
C VAL A 143 5.09 -5.55 11.74
N ARG A 144 5.42 -6.72 12.30
CA ARG A 144 6.05 -6.84 13.61
C ARG A 144 7.50 -7.24 13.47
N TYR A 145 8.40 -6.40 13.97
CA TYR A 145 9.82 -6.74 14.07
C TYR A 145 10.09 -7.57 15.33
N VAL A 146 10.69 -8.75 15.16
CA VAL A 146 11.09 -9.63 16.25
C VAL A 146 12.60 -9.85 16.16
N PHE A 147 13.32 -9.41 17.18
CA PHE A 147 14.76 -9.63 17.28
C PHE A 147 15.03 -10.99 17.92
N VAL A 148 15.55 -11.92 17.12
CA VAL A 148 16.04 -13.22 17.60
C VAL A 148 17.54 -13.10 17.82
N TYR A 149 18.00 -13.40 19.03
CA TYR A 149 19.40 -13.27 19.42
C TYR A 149 19.82 -14.42 20.35
N ASP A 150 21.12 -14.72 20.40
CA ASP A 150 21.72 -15.66 21.34
C ASP A 150 22.21 -14.94 22.62
N ASP A 151 22.64 -15.70 23.62
CA ASP A 151 23.11 -15.13 24.90
C ASP A 151 24.32 -14.20 24.75
N ALA A 152 25.17 -14.42 23.73
CA ALA A 152 26.34 -13.58 23.48
C ALA A 152 25.95 -12.19 22.93
N HIS A 153 24.83 -12.10 22.21
CA HIS A 153 24.35 -10.88 21.57
C HIS A 153 23.19 -10.19 22.31
N LYS A 154 22.80 -10.70 23.48
CA LYS A 154 21.71 -10.16 24.30
C LYS A 154 21.82 -8.66 24.60
N VAL A 155 23.03 -8.19 24.93
CA VAL A 155 23.28 -6.77 25.23
C VAL A 155 23.05 -5.91 23.99
N LEU A 156 23.55 -6.34 22.83
CA LEU A 156 23.37 -5.62 21.57
C LEU A 156 21.90 -5.58 21.16
N ALA A 157 21.19 -6.71 21.29
CA ALA A 157 19.77 -6.78 21.01
C ALA A 157 18.97 -5.84 21.93
N SER A 158 19.30 -5.75 23.22
CA SER A 158 18.65 -4.79 24.12
C SER A 158 18.90 -3.33 23.75
N SER A 159 20.11 -3.00 23.28
CA SER A 159 20.45 -1.64 22.83
C SER A 159 19.75 -1.26 21.52
N VAL A 160 19.65 -2.20 20.58
CA VAL A 160 18.89 -1.98 19.34
C VAL A 160 17.40 -1.84 19.64
N MET A 161 16.87 -2.69 20.53
CA MET A 161 15.48 -2.60 20.96
C MET A 161 15.21 -1.26 21.68
N SER A 162 16.14 -0.76 22.50
CA SER A 162 15.95 0.53 23.17
C SER A 162 15.88 1.69 22.18
N LEU A 163 16.73 1.68 21.14
CA LEU A 163 16.70 2.67 20.05
C LEU A 163 15.39 2.63 19.25
N LEU A 164 14.81 1.45 19.09
CA LEU A 164 13.50 1.28 18.47
C LEU A 164 12.36 1.63 19.43
N SER A 165 12.55 1.49 20.74
CA SER A 165 11.54 1.77 21.77
C SER A 165 11.36 3.23 22.12
N GLU A 166 12.36 4.06 21.83
CA GLU A 166 12.18 5.51 21.79
C GLU A 166 11.25 5.95 20.64
N ASN A 167 10.89 5.02 19.74
CA ASN A 167 10.02 5.25 18.61
C ASN A 167 8.64 4.60 18.85
N ASP A 168 7.76 5.34 19.54
CA ASP A 168 6.37 4.94 19.86
C ASP A 168 5.57 4.46 18.64
N TYR A 169 6.02 4.77 17.42
CA TYR A 169 5.38 4.37 16.17
C TYR A 169 5.64 2.92 15.77
N ILE A 170 6.77 2.33 16.18
CA ILE A 170 7.16 0.95 15.83
C ILE A 170 6.70 -0.04 16.91
N ILE A 171 6.62 0.41 18.17
CA ILE A 171 6.29 -0.46 19.33
C ILE A 171 4.89 -0.18 19.88
N LYS A 172 3.92 0.20 19.03
CA LYS A 172 2.51 0.18 19.47
C LYS A 172 2.13 -1.25 19.82
N GLU A 173 2.29 -1.62 21.10
CA GLU A 173 1.51 -2.68 21.72
C GLU A 173 0.07 -2.19 21.69
N LYS A 174 -0.72 -2.74 20.78
CA LYS A 174 -2.17 -2.59 20.75
C LYS A 174 -2.80 -3.92 21.14
#